data_AF-A0A2N9H6I7-F1
#
_entry.id   AF-A0A2N9H6I7-F1
#
_cell.length_a   1.000
_cell.length_b   1.000
_cell.length_c   1.000
_cell.angle_alpha   90.00
_cell.angle_beta   90.00
_cell.angle_gamma   90.00
#
_symmetry.space_group_name_H-M   'P 1'
#
loop_
_entity.id
_entity.type
_entity.pdbx_description
1 polymer ?
#
loop_
_entity_poly.entity_id
_entity_poly.type
_entity_poly.pdbx_seq_one_letter_code
_entity_poly.pdbx_strand_id
1 'polypeptide(L)'
;MPTGPYGVGLWKFIRSGWDKFSRMLKFEVGDGSRIRFWDDVWCTDGSLRDAYPELFCLARDKEACVADNFQRLGASIHWEVTFSRLAQDWEVESFLSFLELLYAVTITGNGEDKSIWKAKVPPQVAFFSWTAALGRILTADNLRRRRVILVSWCCMCKADGETVNHLLLHCSYAKEIWDMVFAMFGMLWVMPGGVGELFACWQGKMGKHPKHLIWRAVPHCLMWCLWRERNLRIFEGCEHHVDELKLLFLRTLFEWMTSTRLYPCSTLLDFIDSCSF
;
A
#
# COMPACT_ATOMS: atom_id res chain seq x y z
N MET A 1 32.20 -3.42 -24.44
CA MET A 1 31.85 -2.62 -23.26
C MET A 1 30.65 -1.76 -23.61
N PRO A 2 29.55 -1.74 -22.82
CA PRO A 2 28.41 -0.88 -23.11
C PRO A 2 28.71 0.56 -22.68
N THR A 3 28.65 1.50 -23.63
CA THR A 3 28.90 2.95 -23.49
C THR A 3 27.59 3.74 -23.64
N GLY A 4 26.69 3.63 -22.66
CA GLY A 4 25.46 4.43 -22.60
C GLY A 4 25.21 4.97 -21.18
N PRO A 5 24.47 6.09 -21.03
CA PRO A 5 24.30 6.75 -19.73
C PRO A 5 23.44 5.87 -18.80
N TYR A 6 24.11 5.25 -17.84
CA TYR A 6 23.48 4.60 -16.69
C TYR A 6 22.82 5.68 -15.83
N GLY A 7 21.49 5.85 -15.94
CA GLY A 7 20.78 6.84 -15.11
C GLY A 7 19.25 6.94 -15.24
N VAL A 8 18.59 6.24 -16.16
CA VAL A 8 17.14 6.44 -16.42
C VAL A 8 16.26 5.25 -16.01
N GLY A 9 16.78 4.31 -15.22
CA GLY A 9 16.02 3.14 -14.77
C GLY A 9 15.11 3.48 -13.60
N LEU A 10 15.69 3.58 -12.40
CA LEU A 10 14.93 3.58 -11.15
C LEU A 10 13.91 4.71 -11.10
N TRP A 11 14.32 5.98 -11.12
CA TRP A 11 13.43 7.14 -10.96
C TRP A 11 12.32 7.25 -12.02
N LYS A 12 12.61 6.87 -13.26
CA LYS A 12 11.60 6.81 -14.32
C LYS A 12 10.51 5.79 -13.97
N PHE A 13 10.88 4.64 -13.40
CA PHE A 13 9.93 3.62 -12.98
C PHE A 13 9.17 4.01 -11.73
N ILE A 14 9.84 4.60 -10.74
CA ILE A 14 9.22 5.19 -9.55
C ILE A 14 8.10 6.14 -9.97
N ARG A 15 8.42 7.07 -10.88
CA ARG A 15 7.47 8.06 -11.38
C ARG A 15 6.35 7.43 -12.20
N SER A 16 6.64 6.41 -13.03
CA SER A 16 5.62 5.76 -13.88
C SER A 16 4.54 4.99 -13.10
N GLY A 17 4.83 4.55 -11.87
CA GLY A 17 3.87 3.86 -11.01
C GLY A 17 3.29 4.72 -9.89
N TRP A 18 3.61 6.02 -9.86
CA TRP A 18 3.32 6.88 -8.72
C TRP A 18 1.81 6.98 -8.43
N ASP A 19 0.96 7.14 -9.45
CA ASP A 19 -0.49 7.32 -9.26
C ASP A 19 -1.18 6.12 -8.61
N LYS A 20 -0.67 4.91 -8.85
CA LYS A 20 -1.16 3.69 -8.18
C LYS A 20 -0.66 3.59 -6.74
N PHE A 21 0.51 4.17 -6.49
CA PHE A 21 1.30 3.95 -5.31
C PHE A 21 1.08 4.98 -4.21
N SER A 22 0.90 6.25 -4.58
CA SER A 22 0.55 7.34 -3.65
C SER A 22 -0.67 6.99 -2.81
N ARG A 23 -1.61 6.19 -3.35
CA ARG A 23 -2.80 5.68 -2.65
C ARG A 23 -2.47 4.73 -1.48
N MET A 24 -1.30 4.11 -1.49
CA MET A 24 -0.77 3.25 -0.41
C MET A 24 0.05 4.02 0.63
N LEU A 25 0.30 5.31 0.39
CA LEU A 25 0.98 6.22 1.29
C LEU A 25 -0.03 7.10 2.02
N LYS A 26 0.26 7.39 3.29
CA LYS A 26 -0.30 8.51 4.04
C LYS A 26 0.84 9.46 4.34
N PHE A 27 0.61 10.76 4.18
CA PHE A 27 1.61 11.77 4.46
C PHE A 27 1.36 12.38 5.84
N GLU A 28 2.43 12.53 6.61
CA GLU A 28 2.47 13.33 7.83
C GLU A 28 2.97 14.73 7.43
N VAL A 29 2.13 15.73 7.66
CA VAL A 29 2.41 17.12 7.28
C VAL A 29 3.40 17.73 8.26
N GLY A 30 4.58 18.10 7.75
CA GLY A 30 5.56 18.93 8.45
C GLY A 30 5.32 20.40 8.09
N ASP A 31 6.07 20.90 7.11
CA ASP A 31 5.85 22.21 6.51
C ASP A 31 4.76 22.22 5.42
N GLY A 32 4.37 21.05 4.89
CA GLY A 32 3.32 20.89 3.90
C GLY A 32 3.71 21.27 2.47
N SER A 33 4.99 21.56 2.21
CA SER A 33 5.47 22.07 0.92
C SER A 33 5.48 21.00 -0.19
N ARG A 34 5.45 19.71 0.15
CA ARG A 34 5.56 18.59 -0.79
C ARG A 34 4.29 17.73 -0.89
N ILE A 35 3.25 18.09 -0.15
CA ILE A 35 2.01 17.33 -0.08
C ILE A 35 0.93 18.12 -0.81
N ARG A 36 0.34 17.56 -1.85
CA ARG A 36 -0.78 18.19 -2.56
C ARG A 36 -2.02 18.14 -1.67
N PHE A 37 -2.63 19.29 -1.48
CA PHE A 37 -3.73 19.47 -0.55
C PHE A 37 -4.92 18.56 -0.88
N TRP A 38 -5.32 18.52 -2.16
CA TRP A 38 -6.51 17.76 -2.59
C TRP A 38 -6.26 16.29 -2.90
N ASP A 39 -5.10 15.96 -3.48
CA ASP A 39 -4.82 14.64 -4.05
C ASP A 39 -4.13 13.66 -3.09
N ASP A 40 -3.21 14.16 -2.27
CA ASP A 40 -2.42 13.29 -1.42
C ASP A 40 -3.20 12.95 -0.14
N VAL A 41 -2.94 11.77 0.42
CA VAL A 41 -3.66 11.29 1.60
C VAL A 41 -2.92 11.74 2.85
N TRP A 42 -3.32 12.88 3.42
CA TRP A 42 -2.70 13.40 4.65
C TRP A 42 -3.75 13.64 5.75
N CYS A 43 -4.94 14.11 5.36
CA CYS A 43 -6.01 14.49 6.27
C CYS A 43 -6.93 13.31 6.65
N THR A 44 -7.33 12.46 5.69
CA THR A 44 -8.25 11.33 5.91
C THR A 44 -7.61 9.97 5.59
N ASP A 45 -8.41 8.91 5.51
CA ASP A 45 -7.99 7.60 4.97
C ASP A 45 -7.87 7.60 3.42
N GLY A 46 -8.43 8.62 2.76
CA GLY A 46 -8.39 8.89 1.32
C GLY A 46 -7.97 10.34 0.98
N SER A 47 -8.08 10.72 -0.28
CA SER A 47 -7.80 12.09 -0.72
C SER A 47 -8.95 13.03 -0.33
N LEU A 48 -8.68 14.32 -0.13
CA LEU A 48 -9.75 15.30 0.11
C LEU A 48 -10.63 15.48 -1.13
N ARG A 49 -10.05 15.29 -2.33
CA ARG A 49 -10.77 15.25 -3.60
C ARG A 49 -11.86 14.18 -3.63
N ASP A 50 -11.55 12.96 -3.18
CA ASP A 50 -12.51 11.86 -3.17
C ASP A 50 -13.57 12.04 -2.08
N ALA A 51 -13.20 12.64 -0.93
CA ALA A 51 -14.09 12.87 0.19
C ALA A 51 -15.07 14.05 -0.04
N TYR A 52 -14.62 15.10 -0.73
CA TYR A 52 -15.39 16.33 -0.98
C TYR A 52 -15.31 16.74 -2.46
N PRO A 53 -15.88 15.95 -3.39
CA PRO A 53 -15.75 16.18 -4.82
C PRO A 53 -16.36 17.52 -5.26
N GLU A 54 -17.47 17.94 -4.65
CA GLU A 54 -18.09 19.25 -4.91
C GLU A 54 -17.20 20.43 -4.50
N LEU A 55 -16.53 20.36 -3.35
CA LEU A 55 -15.60 21.39 -2.89
C LEU A 55 -14.34 21.41 -3.76
N PHE A 56 -13.85 20.25 -4.17
CA PHE A 56 -12.73 20.14 -5.10
C PHE A 56 -13.06 20.79 -6.45
N CYS A 57 -14.28 20.62 -6.98
CA CYS A 57 -14.71 21.31 -8.19
C CYS A 57 -14.62 22.84 -8.03
N LEU A 58 -14.99 23.34 -6.86
CA LEU A 58 -14.95 24.77 -6.52
C LEU A 58 -13.55 25.29 -6.17
N ALA A 59 -12.59 24.44 -5.84
CA ALA A 59 -11.23 24.85 -5.47
C ALA A 59 -10.59 25.70 -6.58
N ARG A 60 -10.02 26.86 -6.18
CA ARG A 60 -9.39 27.81 -7.09
C ARG A 60 -8.07 27.26 -7.64
N ASP A 61 -7.27 26.66 -6.77
CA ASP A 61 -6.07 25.93 -7.13
C ASP A 61 -6.23 24.46 -6.72
N LYS A 62 -6.31 23.60 -7.73
CA LYS A 62 -6.49 22.15 -7.55
C LYS A 62 -5.17 21.43 -7.31
N GLU A 63 -4.04 22.06 -7.65
CA GLU A 63 -2.70 21.48 -7.54
C GLU A 63 -1.92 22.06 -6.35
N ALA A 64 -2.55 22.94 -5.56
CA ALA A 64 -1.96 23.57 -4.38
C ALA A 64 -1.41 22.54 -3.38
N CYS A 65 -0.29 22.89 -2.75
CA CYS A 65 0.26 22.14 -1.64
C CYS A 65 -0.47 22.49 -0.32
N VAL A 66 -0.25 21.67 0.71
CA VAL A 66 -0.80 21.93 2.05
C VAL A 66 -0.29 23.26 2.59
N ALA A 67 1.00 23.57 2.39
CA ALA A 67 1.63 24.83 2.79
C ALA A 67 0.94 26.08 2.22
N ASP A 68 0.32 25.98 1.04
CA ASP A 68 -0.34 27.12 0.38
C ASP A 68 -1.71 27.41 0.98
N ASN A 69 -2.25 26.49 1.80
CA ASN A 69 -3.62 26.54 2.32
C ASN A 69 -3.68 26.72 3.83
N PHE A 70 -2.55 26.93 4.52
CA PHE A 70 -2.57 27.31 5.93
C PHE A 70 -1.56 28.41 6.26
N GLN A 71 -1.87 29.19 7.28
CA GLN A 71 -0.96 30.13 7.90
C GLN A 71 -0.69 29.73 9.33
N ARG A 72 0.56 29.88 9.75
CA ARG A 72 0.96 29.63 11.15
C ARG A 72 0.91 30.93 11.93
N LEU A 73 -0.03 31.01 12.88
CA LEU A 73 -0.17 32.12 13.81
C LEU A 73 0.30 31.64 15.20
N GLY A 74 1.60 31.81 15.47
CA GLY A 74 2.24 31.34 16.69
C GLY A 74 2.29 29.81 16.79
N ALA A 75 1.58 29.25 17.77
CA ALA A 75 1.41 27.80 17.94
C ALA A 75 0.15 27.24 17.24
N SER A 76 -0.70 28.12 16.69
CA SER A 76 -1.95 27.76 16.05
C SER A 76 -1.85 27.79 14.53
N ILE A 77 -2.67 26.96 13.89
CA ILE A 77 -2.77 26.84 12.43
C ILE A 77 -4.11 27.41 12.02
N HIS A 78 -4.08 28.27 11.01
CA HIS A 78 -5.28 28.84 10.40
C HIS A 78 -5.38 28.38 8.95
N TRP A 79 -6.44 27.65 8.61
CA TRP A 79 -6.68 27.20 7.24
C TRP A 79 -7.23 28.34 6.38
N GLU A 80 -6.66 28.55 5.20
CA GLU A 80 -7.07 29.55 4.22
C GLU A 80 -7.24 28.89 2.85
N VAL A 81 -8.31 28.10 2.72
CA VAL A 81 -8.63 27.41 1.47
C VAL A 81 -9.45 28.34 0.58
N THR A 82 -8.94 28.61 -0.63
CA THR A 82 -9.59 29.54 -1.57
C THR A 82 -10.45 28.81 -2.61
N PHE A 83 -11.70 29.25 -2.73
CA PHE A 83 -12.68 28.73 -3.69
C PHE A 83 -12.99 29.75 -4.78
N SER A 84 -13.39 29.27 -5.94
CA SER A 84 -13.75 30.07 -7.13
C SER A 84 -15.02 30.91 -6.93
N ARG A 85 -15.90 30.50 -6.00
CA ARG A 85 -17.09 31.25 -5.57
C ARG A 85 -17.42 30.93 -4.12
N LEU A 86 -18.31 31.75 -3.55
CA LEU A 86 -18.90 31.48 -2.24
C LEU A 86 -19.77 30.21 -2.26
N ALA A 87 -19.85 29.57 -1.10
CA ALA A 87 -20.75 28.43 -0.87
C ALA A 87 -22.20 28.85 -1.10
N GLN A 88 -22.95 27.99 -1.78
CA GLN A 88 -24.41 28.12 -1.87
C GLN A 88 -25.07 27.29 -0.77
N ASP A 89 -26.35 27.53 -0.49
CA ASP A 89 -27.09 26.89 0.61
C ASP A 89 -26.96 25.35 0.60
N TRP A 90 -26.96 24.73 -0.59
CA TRP A 90 -26.85 23.27 -0.75
C TRP A 90 -25.43 22.72 -0.52
N GLU A 91 -24.39 23.55 -0.40
CA GLU A 91 -23.00 23.15 -0.14
C GLU A 91 -22.57 23.41 1.31
N VAL A 92 -23.34 24.17 2.09
CA VAL A 92 -22.94 24.65 3.43
C VAL A 92 -22.55 23.50 4.36
N GLU A 93 -23.32 22.42 4.40
CA GLU A 93 -23.03 21.25 5.26
C GLU A 93 -21.69 20.59 4.89
N SER A 94 -21.38 20.48 3.60
CA SER A 94 -20.11 19.94 3.11
C SER A 94 -18.94 20.85 3.47
N PHE A 95 -19.11 22.17 3.39
CA PHE A 95 -18.10 23.13 3.84
C PHE A 95 -17.84 23.04 5.34
N LEU A 96 -18.89 22.93 6.15
CA LEU A 96 -18.76 22.83 7.61
C LEU A 96 -18.03 21.57 8.03
N SER A 97 -18.46 20.40 7.53
CA SER A 97 -17.81 19.12 7.80
C SER A 97 -16.35 19.08 7.30
N PHE A 98 -16.06 19.72 6.16
CA PHE A 98 -14.71 19.89 5.65
C PHE A 98 -13.82 20.72 6.58
N LEU A 99 -14.31 21.86 7.08
CA LEU A 99 -13.54 22.70 8.01
C LEU A 99 -13.34 22.01 9.36
N GLU A 100 -14.38 21.39 9.91
CA GLU A 100 -14.25 20.59 11.15
C GLU A 100 -13.17 19.53 11.02
N LEU A 101 -13.15 18.83 9.88
CA LEU A 101 -12.13 17.84 9.57
C LEU A 101 -10.72 18.46 9.51
N LEU A 102 -10.54 19.58 8.80
CA LEU A 102 -9.23 20.25 8.70
C LEU A 102 -8.71 20.71 10.07
N TYR A 103 -9.57 21.26 10.92
CA TYR A 103 -9.20 21.72 12.25
C TYR A 103 -9.01 20.57 13.26
N ALA A 104 -9.55 19.38 12.98
CA ALA A 104 -9.27 18.18 13.76
C ALA A 104 -7.87 17.60 13.49
N VAL A 105 -7.20 17.97 12.38
CA VAL A 105 -5.87 17.49 12.05
C VAL A 105 -4.80 18.32 12.77
N THR A 106 -3.95 17.65 13.53
CA THR A 106 -2.75 18.26 14.12
C THR A 106 -1.65 18.38 13.06
N ILE A 107 -1.36 19.60 12.60
CA ILE A 107 -0.16 19.91 11.81
C ILE A 107 0.77 20.84 12.58
N THR A 108 2.07 20.62 12.49
CA THR A 108 3.08 21.43 13.20
C THR A 108 3.44 22.71 12.43
N GLY A 109 3.22 22.71 11.12
CA GLY A 109 3.60 23.82 10.23
C GLY A 109 5.11 24.08 10.21
N ASN A 110 5.91 23.05 10.54
CA ASN A 110 7.36 23.05 10.49
C ASN A 110 7.90 21.62 10.46
N GLY A 111 9.15 21.48 10.00
CA GLY A 111 9.80 20.17 9.83
C GLY A 111 9.54 19.56 8.46
N GLU A 112 10.16 18.42 8.20
CA GLU A 112 10.04 17.76 6.90
C GLU A 112 8.75 16.94 6.78
N ASP A 113 8.08 17.07 5.63
CA ASP A 113 6.97 16.19 5.23
C ASP A 113 7.45 14.74 5.15
N LYS A 114 6.68 13.81 5.74
CA LYS A 114 7.02 12.37 5.74
C LYS A 114 6.01 11.56 4.96
N SER A 115 6.49 10.74 4.03
CA SER A 115 5.66 9.69 3.41
C SER A 115 5.68 8.43 4.27
N ILE A 116 4.50 7.99 4.70
CA ILE A 116 4.33 6.81 5.55
C ILE A 116 3.51 5.78 4.79
N TRP A 117 4.00 4.55 4.72
CA TRP A 117 3.19 3.46 4.20
C TRP A 117 1.99 3.21 5.09
N LYS A 118 0.79 3.16 4.48
CA LYS A 118 -0.45 2.96 5.24
C LYS A 118 -0.50 1.58 5.92
N ALA A 119 0.18 0.58 5.35
CA ALA A 119 0.34 -0.74 5.96
C ALA A 119 1.49 -0.72 7.00
N LYS A 120 1.23 -1.27 8.18
CA LYS A 120 2.23 -1.40 9.25
C LYS A 120 3.09 -2.65 9.01
N VAL A 121 4.03 -2.53 8.07
CA VAL A 121 4.93 -3.62 7.66
C VAL A 121 6.39 -3.15 7.66
N PRO A 122 7.39 -4.07 7.74
CA PRO A 122 8.79 -3.68 7.68
C PRO A 122 9.14 -2.90 6.39
N PRO A 123 10.01 -1.88 6.43
CA PRO A 123 10.33 -1.06 5.27
C PRO A 123 10.82 -1.85 4.05
N GLN A 124 11.63 -2.90 4.26
CA GLN A 124 12.11 -3.77 3.19
C GLN A 124 10.97 -4.53 2.48
N VAL A 125 9.93 -4.89 3.21
CA VAL A 125 8.74 -5.58 2.68
C VAL A 125 7.89 -4.59 1.89
N ALA A 126 7.75 -3.37 2.39
CA ALA A 126 7.06 -2.30 1.69
C ALA A 126 7.75 -2.01 0.34
N PHE A 127 9.07 -1.85 0.35
CA PHE A 127 9.88 -1.69 -0.87
C PHE A 127 9.73 -2.89 -1.82
N PHE A 128 9.80 -4.12 -1.31
CA PHE A 128 9.55 -5.32 -2.11
C PHE A 128 8.17 -5.27 -2.77
N SER A 129 7.13 -4.98 -2.00
CA SER A 129 5.73 -4.93 -2.46
C SER A 129 5.55 -3.92 -3.58
N TRP A 130 6.23 -2.77 -3.47
CA TRP A 130 6.27 -1.78 -4.52
C TRP A 130 6.93 -2.30 -5.79
N THR A 131 8.13 -2.89 -5.67
CA THR A 131 8.82 -3.47 -6.84
C THR A 131 8.02 -4.60 -7.50
N ALA A 132 7.25 -5.35 -6.71
CA ALA A 132 6.34 -6.39 -7.18
C ALA A 132 5.14 -5.79 -7.93
N ALA A 133 4.51 -4.74 -7.39
CA ALA A 133 3.42 -4.02 -8.05
C ALA A 133 3.84 -3.40 -9.39
N LEU A 134 5.10 -3.00 -9.53
CA LEU A 134 5.69 -2.54 -10.80
C LEU A 134 6.04 -3.68 -11.77
N GLY A 135 5.92 -4.94 -11.35
CA GLY A 135 6.31 -6.11 -12.12
C GLY A 135 7.82 -6.22 -12.34
N ARG A 136 8.65 -5.74 -11.40
CA ARG A 136 10.11 -5.60 -11.57
C ARG A 136 10.97 -6.43 -10.63
N ILE A 137 10.38 -7.24 -9.75
CA ILE A 137 11.13 -8.22 -8.94
C ILE A 137 11.86 -9.22 -9.84
N LEU A 138 12.90 -9.87 -9.30
CA LEU A 138 13.85 -10.69 -10.04
C LEU A 138 13.30 -12.07 -10.44
N THR A 139 12.07 -12.12 -10.97
CA THR A 139 11.47 -13.31 -11.57
C THR A 139 12.19 -13.71 -12.86
N ALA A 140 12.03 -14.97 -13.25
CA ALA A 140 12.75 -15.53 -14.39
C ALA A 140 12.40 -14.82 -15.70
N ASP A 141 11.14 -14.45 -15.90
CA ASP A 141 10.70 -13.64 -17.04
C ASP A 141 11.42 -12.28 -17.09
N ASN A 142 11.58 -11.61 -15.94
CA ASN A 142 12.26 -10.33 -15.83
C ASN A 142 13.77 -10.43 -16.10
N LEU A 143 14.41 -11.49 -15.62
CA LEU A 143 15.82 -11.77 -15.92
C LEU A 143 16.01 -12.07 -17.40
N ARG A 144 15.09 -12.82 -18.02
CA ARG A 144 15.10 -13.10 -19.46
C ARG A 144 14.94 -11.82 -20.29
N ARG A 145 14.06 -10.89 -19.90
CA ARG A 145 13.97 -9.56 -20.54
C ARG A 145 15.28 -8.76 -20.47
N ARG A 146 16.13 -9.05 -19.47
CA ARG A 146 17.49 -8.47 -19.32
C ARG A 146 18.57 -9.30 -20.01
N ARG A 147 18.20 -10.25 -20.88
CA ARG A 147 19.09 -11.11 -21.67
C ARG A 147 19.89 -12.12 -20.83
N VAL A 148 19.41 -12.46 -19.62
CA VAL A 148 19.94 -13.61 -18.86
C VAL A 148 19.31 -14.89 -19.41
N ILE A 149 20.12 -15.93 -19.63
CA ILE A 149 19.65 -17.23 -20.14
C ILE A 149 19.31 -18.12 -18.95
N LEU A 150 18.03 -18.43 -18.77
CA LEU A 150 17.55 -19.34 -17.72
C LEU A 150 16.25 -20.03 -18.14
N VAL A 151 15.98 -21.18 -17.53
CA VAL A 151 14.68 -21.86 -17.62
C VAL A 151 13.67 -21.01 -16.84
N SER A 152 12.57 -20.66 -17.48
CA SER A 152 11.56 -19.76 -16.91
C SER A 152 10.38 -20.49 -16.28
N TRP A 153 10.54 -21.73 -15.83
CA TRP A 153 9.48 -22.45 -15.11
C TRP A 153 9.38 -21.97 -13.67
N CYS A 154 8.17 -21.90 -13.14
CA CYS A 154 7.92 -21.57 -11.75
C CYS A 154 8.46 -22.69 -10.86
N CYS A 155 9.41 -22.36 -9.97
CA CYS A 155 10.04 -23.35 -9.09
C CYS A 155 9.08 -23.92 -8.02
N MET A 156 7.92 -23.28 -7.82
CA MET A 156 6.90 -23.78 -6.90
C MET A 156 5.99 -24.81 -7.57
N CYS A 157 5.16 -24.39 -8.53
CA CYS A 157 4.17 -25.29 -9.15
C CYS A 157 4.77 -26.22 -10.20
N LYS A 158 5.95 -25.90 -10.75
CA LYS A 158 6.64 -26.66 -11.79
C LYS A 158 5.78 -26.92 -13.05
N ALA A 159 4.69 -26.16 -13.24
CA ALA A 159 3.71 -26.33 -14.32
C ALA A 159 3.65 -25.14 -15.29
N ASP A 160 3.83 -23.92 -14.79
CA ASP A 160 3.71 -22.68 -15.56
C ASP A 160 5.02 -21.88 -15.60
N GLY A 161 5.05 -20.82 -16.40
CA GLY A 161 6.16 -19.87 -16.42
C GLY A 161 6.22 -18.97 -15.17
N GLU A 162 7.41 -18.73 -14.64
CA GLU A 162 7.63 -17.80 -13.53
C GLU A 162 7.53 -16.35 -14.02
N THR A 163 6.37 -15.75 -13.77
CA THR A 163 6.12 -14.31 -13.88
C THR A 163 5.77 -13.74 -12.51
N VAL A 164 5.84 -12.42 -12.34
CA VAL A 164 5.46 -11.77 -11.06
C VAL A 164 4.04 -12.12 -10.63
N ASN A 165 3.08 -11.99 -11.55
CA ASN A 165 1.67 -12.25 -11.27
C ASN A 165 1.43 -13.74 -11.02
N HIS A 166 2.05 -14.62 -11.81
CA HIS A 166 1.94 -16.06 -11.55
C HIS A 166 2.52 -16.40 -10.17
N LEU A 167 3.77 -16.02 -9.91
CA LEU A 167 4.46 -16.36 -8.66
C LEU A 167 3.71 -15.91 -7.40
N LEU A 168 3.16 -14.69 -7.42
CA LEU A 168 2.59 -14.06 -6.23
C LEU A 168 1.07 -14.23 -6.09
N LEU A 169 0.35 -14.49 -7.18
CA LEU A 169 -1.12 -14.54 -7.18
C LEU A 169 -1.68 -15.87 -7.70
N HIS A 170 -1.18 -16.34 -8.85
CA HIS A 170 -1.86 -17.40 -9.62
C HIS A 170 -1.22 -18.78 -9.52
N CYS A 171 -0.01 -18.88 -8.97
CA CYS A 171 0.66 -20.14 -8.66
C CYS A 171 -0.20 -20.94 -7.71
N SER A 172 -0.27 -22.27 -7.89
CA SER A 172 -1.07 -23.15 -7.02
C SER A 172 -0.73 -22.98 -5.53
N TYR A 173 0.55 -22.84 -5.19
CA TYR A 173 1.01 -22.54 -3.83
C TYR A 173 0.54 -21.17 -3.35
N ALA A 174 0.60 -20.14 -4.20
CA ALA A 174 0.11 -18.81 -3.85
C ALA A 174 -1.39 -18.83 -3.58
N LYS A 175 -2.14 -19.50 -4.48
CA LYS A 175 -3.59 -19.63 -4.40
C LYS A 175 -4.03 -20.31 -3.10
N GLU A 176 -3.38 -21.39 -2.68
CA GLU A 176 -3.65 -22.08 -1.41
C GLU A 176 -3.55 -21.16 -0.18
N ILE A 177 -2.54 -20.28 -0.14
CA ILE A 177 -2.36 -19.36 0.98
C ILE A 177 -3.38 -18.20 0.89
N TRP A 178 -3.67 -17.71 -0.32
CA TRP A 178 -4.70 -16.70 -0.54
C TRP A 178 -6.09 -17.21 -0.16
N ASP A 179 -6.45 -18.42 -0.58
CA ASP A 179 -7.73 -19.06 -0.28
C ASP A 179 -7.89 -19.27 1.23
N MET A 180 -6.82 -19.65 1.94
CA MET A 180 -6.80 -19.71 3.40
C MET A 180 -7.09 -18.33 4.03
N VAL A 181 -6.43 -17.27 3.56
CA VAL A 181 -6.68 -15.90 4.04
C VAL A 181 -8.14 -15.49 3.79
N PHE A 182 -8.66 -15.73 2.60
CA PHE A 182 -10.04 -15.36 2.28
C PHE A 182 -11.05 -16.12 3.13
N ALA A 183 -10.82 -17.41 3.37
CA ALA A 183 -11.61 -18.21 4.30
C ALA A 183 -11.54 -17.66 5.73
N MET A 184 -10.33 -17.33 6.22
CA MET A 184 -10.15 -16.75 7.55
C MET A 184 -10.89 -15.42 7.73
N PHE A 185 -10.88 -14.54 6.73
CA PHE A 185 -11.55 -13.24 6.85
C PHE A 185 -13.03 -13.27 6.43
N GLY A 186 -13.58 -14.43 6.05
CA GLY A 186 -14.95 -14.56 5.56
C GLY A 186 -15.20 -13.81 4.23
N MET A 187 -14.16 -13.66 3.39
CA MET A 187 -14.19 -12.81 2.21
C MET A 187 -14.42 -13.62 0.93
N LEU A 188 -15.44 -13.25 0.15
CA LEU A 188 -15.56 -13.69 -1.24
C LEU A 188 -14.64 -12.83 -2.12
N TRP A 189 -13.65 -13.47 -2.75
CA TRP A 189 -12.62 -12.77 -3.51
C TRP A 189 -12.42 -13.36 -4.90
N VAL A 190 -12.33 -12.47 -5.90
CA VAL A 190 -11.91 -12.80 -7.27
C VAL A 190 -10.51 -12.21 -7.46
N MET A 191 -9.53 -13.09 -7.66
CA MET A 191 -8.14 -12.66 -7.80
C MET A 191 -7.94 -11.84 -9.09
N PRO A 192 -7.44 -10.59 -9.02
CA PRO A 192 -7.19 -9.79 -10.21
C PRO A 192 -6.00 -10.30 -11.02
N GLY A 193 -5.84 -9.81 -12.25
CA GLY A 193 -4.82 -10.28 -13.19
C GLY A 193 -3.39 -9.99 -12.74
N GLY A 194 -3.17 -8.91 -11.98
CA GLY A 194 -1.84 -8.56 -11.49
C GLY A 194 -1.74 -7.89 -10.12
N VAL A 195 -0.52 -7.87 -9.59
CA VAL A 195 -0.21 -7.40 -8.24
C VAL A 195 -0.59 -5.92 -8.03
N GLY A 196 -0.39 -5.08 -9.05
CA GLY A 196 -0.80 -3.67 -8.97
C GLY A 196 -2.32 -3.49 -8.86
N GLU A 197 -3.10 -4.33 -9.55
CA GLU A 197 -4.56 -4.33 -9.48
C GLU A 197 -5.04 -4.87 -8.13
N LEU A 198 -4.38 -5.92 -7.60
CA LEU A 198 -4.62 -6.42 -6.25
C LEU A 198 -4.52 -5.29 -5.24
N PHE A 199 -3.41 -4.58 -5.19
CA PHE A 199 -3.26 -3.49 -4.21
C PHE A 199 -4.28 -2.36 -4.40
N ALA A 200 -4.69 -2.08 -5.64
CA ALA A 200 -5.68 -1.05 -5.94
C ALA A 200 -7.06 -1.43 -5.38
N CYS A 201 -7.51 -2.68 -5.56
CA CYS A 201 -8.81 -3.14 -5.07
C CYS A 201 -8.78 -3.64 -3.61
N TRP A 202 -7.59 -3.84 -3.02
CA TRP A 202 -7.44 -4.25 -1.63
C TRP A 202 -7.79 -3.13 -0.63
N GLN A 203 -7.57 -1.87 -1.02
CA GLN A 203 -7.91 -0.72 -0.18
C GLN A 203 -9.44 -0.60 -0.02
N GLY A 204 -9.91 -0.35 1.21
CA GLY A 204 -11.29 0.06 1.49
C GLY A 204 -12.30 -1.05 1.80
N LYS A 205 -11.94 -2.34 1.72
CA LYS A 205 -12.88 -3.46 1.97
C LYS A 205 -13.26 -3.69 3.44
N MET A 206 -12.50 -3.19 4.40
CA MET A 206 -12.67 -3.48 5.84
C MET A 206 -13.08 -2.28 6.71
N GLY A 207 -13.33 -1.10 6.11
CA GLY A 207 -13.75 0.10 6.85
C GLY A 207 -12.84 0.45 8.04
N LYS A 208 -13.43 0.96 9.13
CA LYS A 208 -12.73 1.31 10.39
C LYS A 208 -12.62 0.15 11.39
N HIS A 209 -12.91 -1.09 10.99
CA HIS A 209 -12.89 -2.23 11.90
C HIS A 209 -11.46 -2.45 12.43
N PRO A 210 -11.25 -2.88 13.71
CA PRO A 210 -9.91 -3.16 14.24
C PRO A 210 -9.07 -4.13 13.37
N LYS A 211 -9.74 -5.07 12.69
CA LYS A 211 -9.14 -6.00 11.71
C LYS A 211 -8.54 -5.33 10.47
N HIS A 212 -8.89 -4.08 10.17
CA HIS A 212 -8.38 -3.35 9.01
C HIS A 212 -6.85 -3.25 9.01
N LEU A 213 -6.21 -3.09 10.18
CA LEU A 213 -4.74 -3.04 10.26
C LEU A 213 -4.09 -4.35 9.80
N ILE A 214 -4.65 -5.49 10.23
CA ILE A 214 -4.18 -6.82 9.80
C ILE A 214 -4.43 -6.99 8.31
N TRP A 215 -5.65 -6.71 7.86
CA TRP A 215 -6.05 -6.82 6.46
C TRP A 215 -5.10 -6.05 5.54
N ARG A 216 -4.69 -4.84 5.92
CA ARG A 216 -3.72 -4.06 5.14
C ARG A 216 -2.35 -4.71 5.06
N ALA A 217 -1.91 -5.43 6.09
CA ALA A 217 -0.60 -6.06 6.14
C ALA A 217 -0.54 -7.40 5.37
N VAL A 218 -1.67 -8.11 5.28
CA VAL A 218 -1.81 -9.42 4.63
C VAL A 218 -1.13 -9.50 3.24
N PRO A 219 -1.45 -8.65 2.24
CA PRO A 219 -0.89 -8.81 0.90
C PRO A 219 0.62 -8.65 0.89
N HIS A 220 1.14 -7.73 1.70
CA HIS A 220 2.58 -7.52 1.84
C HIS A 220 3.26 -8.73 2.48
N CYS A 221 2.67 -9.28 3.55
CA CYS A 221 3.22 -10.43 4.27
C CYS A 221 3.21 -11.70 3.42
N LEU A 222 2.07 -12.01 2.79
CA LEU A 222 1.90 -13.21 1.99
C LEU A 222 2.85 -13.23 0.80
N MET A 223 2.90 -12.13 0.02
CA MET A 223 3.80 -12.05 -1.13
C MET A 223 5.27 -12.09 -0.71
N TRP A 224 5.61 -11.55 0.46
CA TRP A 224 6.96 -11.65 1.01
C TRP A 224 7.32 -13.09 1.39
N CYS A 225 6.41 -13.83 2.04
CA CYS A 225 6.60 -15.25 2.36
C CYS A 225 6.80 -16.09 1.09
N LEU A 226 5.96 -15.87 0.06
CA LEU A 226 6.12 -16.54 -1.24
C LEU A 226 7.46 -16.20 -1.90
N TRP A 227 7.88 -14.94 -1.86
CA TRP A 227 9.17 -14.53 -2.42
C TRP A 227 10.35 -15.16 -1.69
N ARG A 228 10.29 -15.25 -0.36
CA ARG A 228 11.31 -15.93 0.44
C ARG A 228 11.37 -17.42 0.14
N GLU A 229 10.23 -18.10 0.08
CA GLU A 229 10.17 -19.50 -0.32
C GLU A 229 10.78 -19.72 -1.70
N ARG A 230 10.39 -18.90 -2.67
CA ARG A 230 10.96 -18.96 -4.03
C ARG A 230 12.47 -18.88 -4.00
N ASN A 231 13.03 -17.91 -3.27
CA ASN A 231 14.48 -17.74 -3.18
C ASN A 231 15.14 -18.92 -2.46
N LEU A 232 14.51 -19.47 -1.43
CA LEU A 232 14.99 -20.64 -0.72
C LEU A 232 15.11 -21.85 -1.66
N ARG A 233 14.07 -22.13 -2.46
CA ARG A 233 14.10 -23.23 -3.45
C ARG A 233 15.20 -23.06 -4.49
N ILE A 234 15.41 -21.84 -4.97
CA ILE A 234 16.37 -21.56 -6.05
C ILE A 234 17.81 -21.55 -5.56
N PHE A 235 18.08 -20.89 -4.42
CA PHE A 235 19.45 -20.60 -3.99
C PHE A 235 19.98 -21.58 -2.93
N GLU A 236 19.08 -22.21 -2.17
CA GLU A 236 19.44 -23.11 -1.07
C GLU A 236 18.97 -24.55 -1.32
N GLY A 237 18.11 -24.78 -2.32
CA GLY A 237 17.59 -26.12 -2.64
C GLY A 237 16.62 -26.69 -1.61
N CYS A 238 16.18 -25.87 -0.64
CA CYS A 238 15.19 -26.27 0.36
C CYS A 238 13.78 -25.91 -0.11
N GLU A 239 12.85 -26.88 -0.03
CA GLU A 239 11.44 -26.69 -0.41
C GLU A 239 10.53 -27.02 0.79
N HIS A 240 9.64 -26.09 1.15
CA HIS A 240 8.63 -26.33 2.18
C HIS A 240 7.32 -26.87 1.58
N HIS A 241 6.61 -27.68 2.36
CA HIS A 241 5.22 -28.04 2.05
C HIS A 241 4.31 -26.81 2.14
N VAL A 242 3.17 -26.82 1.42
CA VAL A 242 2.24 -25.69 1.41
C VAL A 242 1.69 -25.36 2.81
N ASP A 243 1.56 -26.36 3.69
CA ASP A 243 1.09 -26.15 5.06
C ASP A 243 2.14 -25.47 5.95
N GLU A 244 3.43 -25.79 5.75
CA GLU A 244 4.53 -25.11 6.44
C GLU A 244 4.61 -23.64 6.01
N LEU A 245 4.38 -23.39 4.72
CA LEU A 245 4.25 -22.05 4.14
C LEU A 245 3.07 -21.26 4.73
N LYS A 246 1.90 -21.89 4.86
CA LYS A 246 0.71 -21.30 5.53
C LYS A 246 1.04 -20.91 6.98
N LEU A 247 1.69 -21.81 7.73
CA LEU A 247 2.12 -21.54 9.10
C LEU A 247 3.17 -20.42 9.18
N LEU A 248 4.14 -20.41 8.28
CA LEU A 248 5.16 -19.35 8.21
C LEU A 248 4.53 -17.99 7.95
N PHE A 249 3.56 -17.92 7.04
CA PHE A 249 2.79 -16.70 6.78
C PHE A 249 2.06 -16.22 8.04
N LEU A 250 1.32 -17.10 8.72
CA LEU A 250 0.55 -16.74 9.92
C LEU A 250 1.46 -16.23 11.04
N ARG A 251 2.59 -16.91 11.29
CA ARG A 251 3.59 -16.49 12.29
C ARG A 251 4.20 -15.14 11.95
N THR A 252 4.62 -14.96 10.70
CA THR A 252 5.23 -13.70 10.24
C THR A 252 4.23 -12.53 10.38
N LEU A 253 2.98 -12.74 9.99
CA LEU A 253 1.94 -11.72 10.11
C LEU A 253 1.67 -11.38 11.59
N PHE A 254 1.56 -12.38 12.46
CA PHE A 254 1.38 -12.20 13.89
C PHE A 254 2.53 -11.40 14.54
N GLU A 255 3.78 -11.74 14.21
CA GLU A 255 4.97 -11.00 14.69
C GLU A 255 4.94 -9.53 14.26
N TRP A 256 4.55 -9.25 13.01
CA TRP A 256 4.42 -7.86 12.54
C TRP A 256 3.34 -7.12 13.32
N MET A 257 2.18 -7.74 13.51
CA MET A 257 1.06 -7.10 14.20
C MET A 257 1.36 -6.81 15.67
N THR A 258 1.98 -7.75 16.39
CA THR A 258 2.39 -7.55 17.79
C THR A 258 3.47 -6.46 17.93
N SER A 259 4.37 -6.31 16.94
CA SER A 259 5.38 -5.24 16.96
C SER A 259 4.79 -3.82 16.86
N THR A 260 3.57 -3.67 16.31
CA THR A 260 2.92 -2.35 16.16
C THR A 260 2.46 -1.72 17.46
N ARG A 261 2.39 -2.49 18.57
CA ARG A 261 1.78 -2.11 19.87
C ARG A 261 0.31 -1.67 19.81
N LEU A 262 -0.32 -1.72 18.64
CA LEU A 262 -1.73 -1.40 18.43
C LEU A 262 -2.63 -2.63 18.54
N TYR A 263 -2.05 -3.83 18.65
CA TYR A 263 -2.76 -5.09 18.60
C TYR A 263 -2.50 -5.92 19.88
N PRO A 264 -3.53 -6.25 20.68
CA PRO A 264 -3.36 -6.80 22.02
C PRO A 264 -3.25 -8.33 22.10
N CYS A 265 -3.27 -9.07 20.98
CA CYS A 265 -3.19 -10.54 21.02
C CYS A 265 -1.82 -11.02 21.54
N SER A 266 -1.86 -11.94 22.51
CA SER A 266 -0.68 -12.56 23.13
C SER A 266 -0.29 -13.90 22.49
N THR A 267 -1.22 -14.58 21.82
CA THR A 267 -0.97 -15.87 21.16
C THR A 267 -1.38 -15.87 19.69
N LEU A 268 -0.79 -16.80 18.92
CA LEU A 268 -1.13 -17.00 17.51
C LEU A 268 -2.57 -17.50 17.32
N LEU A 269 -3.08 -18.30 18.27
CA LEU A 269 -4.45 -18.82 18.19
C LEU A 269 -5.46 -17.67 18.36
N ASP A 270 -5.29 -16.83 19.38
CA ASP A 270 -6.13 -15.65 19.60
C ASP A 270 -6.10 -14.70 18.39
N PHE A 271 -4.94 -14.61 17.72
CA PHE A 271 -4.77 -13.82 16.51
C PHE A 271 -5.51 -14.41 15.30
N ILE A 272 -5.54 -15.73 15.16
CA ILE A 272 -6.31 -16.40 14.10
C ILE A 272 -7.79 -16.19 14.35
N ASP A 273 -8.25 -16.42 15.58
CA ASP A 273 -9.64 -16.21 15.99
C ASP A 273 -10.10 -14.77 15.81
N SER A 274 -9.21 -13.80 16.05
CA SER A 274 -9.51 -12.39 15.81
C SER A 274 -9.62 -12.03 14.32
N CYS A 275 -9.02 -12.82 13.42
CA CYS A 275 -9.20 -12.68 11.98
C CYS A 275 -10.52 -13.32 11.52
N SER A 276 -10.89 -14.46 12.11
CA SER A 276 -12.11 -15.23 11.85
C SER A 276 -13.38 -14.39 11.93
N PHE A 277 -14.27 -14.53 10.95
CA PHE A 277 -15.60 -13.93 10.93
C PHE A 277 -16.66 -14.97 11.29
#